data_AF-A0A7S0U626-F1
#
_entry.id   AF-A0A7S0U626-F1
#
_cell.length_a   1.000
_cell.length_b   1.000
_cell.length_c   1.000
_cell.angle_alpha   90.00
_cell.angle_beta   90.00
_cell.angle_gamma   90.00
#
_symmetry.space_group_name_H-M   'P 1'
#
loop_
_entity.id
_entity.type
_entity.pdbx_description
1 polymer ?
#
loop_
_entity_poly.entity_id
_entity_poly.type
_entity_poly.pdbx_seq_one_letter_code
_entity_poly.pdbx_strand_id
1 'polypeptide(L)'
;ADGSRGMFLDKASGSRDSPGFVVWSEVKKDPGRKGLVRDSSRMKRHQRCIEKLLRSYNDDPSRLLDIARSCIVFEDIDGLIACLRDIASDENVVIERIKNRYRPDYQSSETAGYRDVCINLRVVTNEAMGLGAELHVCEVQLLLLQFIQLKTTGSHERYRKARNQRGK
;
A
#
# COMPACT_ATOMS: atom_id res chain seq x y z
N ALA A 1 -13.53 -19.11 6.47
CA ALA A 1 -14.19 -18.51 5.29
C ALA A 1 -13.11 -17.86 4.45
N ASP A 2 -12.99 -18.21 3.16
CA ASP A 2 -12.07 -17.58 2.20
C ASP A 2 -12.55 -16.12 1.98
N GLY A 3 -12.14 -15.23 2.88
CA GLY A 3 -12.95 -14.06 3.26
C GLY A 3 -12.48 -12.71 2.75
N SER A 4 -11.27 -12.58 2.21
CA SER A 4 -10.81 -11.30 1.68
C SER A 4 -11.07 -11.21 0.17
N ARG A 5 -12.12 -10.47 -0.21
CA ARG A 5 -12.34 -9.98 -1.58
C ARG A 5 -11.36 -8.84 -1.93
N GLY A 6 -10.12 -8.93 -1.45
CA GLY A 6 -9.09 -7.93 -1.68
C GLY A 6 -8.83 -7.80 -3.18
N MET A 7 -8.78 -6.56 -3.64
CA MET A 7 -8.56 -6.22 -5.03
C MET A 7 -7.22 -5.49 -5.19
N PHE A 8 -6.57 -5.73 -6.31
CA PHE A 8 -5.35 -5.02 -6.71
C PHE A 8 -5.65 -4.17 -7.94
N LEU A 9 -5.08 -2.98 -8.00
CA LEU A 9 -5.23 -2.09 -9.16
C LEU A 9 -4.63 -2.75 -10.41
N ASP A 10 -5.45 -2.98 -11.41
CA ASP A 10 -4.99 -3.29 -12.75
C ASP A 10 -4.64 -1.97 -13.46
N LYS A 11 -3.39 -1.82 -13.88
CA LYS A 11 -2.94 -0.61 -14.60
C LYS A 11 -3.10 -0.76 -16.12
N ALA A 12 -3.34 -1.98 -16.60
CA ALA A 12 -3.51 -2.27 -18.01
C ALA A 12 -5.00 -2.20 -18.41
N SER A 13 -5.90 -2.62 -17.52
CA SER A 13 -7.34 -2.47 -17.72
C SER A 13 -7.87 -1.30 -16.88
N GLY A 14 -8.55 -0.34 -17.50
CA GLY A 14 -9.18 0.80 -16.82
C GLY A 14 -8.77 2.17 -17.35
N SER A 15 -9.59 3.18 -17.04
CA SER A 15 -9.31 4.59 -17.31
C SER A 15 -8.89 5.31 -16.03
N ARG A 16 -8.48 6.58 -16.15
CA ARG A 16 -8.15 7.40 -14.98
C ARG A 16 -9.34 7.57 -14.02
N ASP A 17 -10.56 7.54 -14.56
CA ASP A 17 -11.82 7.75 -13.82
C ASP A 17 -12.49 6.44 -13.39
N SER A 18 -12.20 5.34 -14.09
CA SER A 18 -12.67 4.00 -13.75
C SER A 18 -11.50 3.00 -13.82
N PRO A 19 -10.66 2.94 -12.77
CA PRO A 19 -9.52 2.03 -12.75
C PRO A 19 -10.01 0.57 -12.72
N GLY A 20 -9.31 -0.31 -13.43
CA GLY A 20 -9.59 -1.74 -13.37
C GLY A 20 -9.00 -2.38 -12.11
N PHE A 21 -9.53 -3.55 -11.79
CA PHE A 21 -9.15 -4.30 -10.61
C PHE A 21 -8.98 -5.78 -10.93
N VAL A 22 -8.06 -6.41 -10.21
CA VAL A 22 -7.91 -7.86 -10.19
C VAL A 22 -8.26 -8.35 -8.79
N VAL A 23 -9.26 -9.23 -8.71
CA VAL A 23 -9.71 -9.81 -7.44
C VAL A 23 -8.79 -10.96 -7.05
N TRP A 24 -8.31 -10.98 -5.80
CA TRP A 24 -7.35 -11.98 -5.33
C TRP A 24 -7.87 -13.42 -5.46
N SER A 25 -9.14 -13.66 -5.18
CA SER A 25 -9.77 -14.98 -5.31
C SER A 25 -9.79 -15.51 -6.74
N GLU A 26 -9.85 -14.63 -7.74
CA GLU A 26 -9.72 -15.01 -9.16
C GLU A 26 -8.28 -15.37 -9.52
N VAL A 27 -7.30 -14.63 -8.98
CA VAL A 27 -5.87 -14.92 -9.17
C VAL A 27 -5.48 -16.26 -8.55
N LYS A 28 -6.09 -16.63 -7.41
CA LYS A 28 -5.91 -17.96 -6.81
C LYS A 28 -6.39 -19.08 -7.75
N LYS A 29 -7.46 -18.84 -8.50
CA LYS A 29 -8.04 -19.81 -9.45
C LYS A 29 -7.27 -19.87 -10.77
N ASP A 30 -6.70 -18.75 -11.20
CA ASP A 30 -5.89 -18.64 -12.42
C ASP A 30 -4.51 -18.01 -12.11
N PRO A 31 -3.49 -18.84 -11.84
CA PRO A 31 -2.13 -18.37 -11.57
C PRO A 31 -1.50 -17.55 -12.70
N GLY A 32 -2.00 -17.64 -13.93
CA GLY A 32 -1.55 -16.80 -15.06
C GLY A 32 -1.78 -15.30 -14.80
N ARG A 33 -2.73 -14.96 -13.91
CA ARG A 33 -3.06 -13.58 -13.53
C ARG A 33 -2.14 -13.00 -12.45
N LYS A 34 -1.20 -13.78 -11.89
CA LYS A 34 -0.24 -13.30 -10.87
C LYS A 34 0.59 -12.09 -11.35
N GLY A 35 0.87 -12.01 -12.66
CA GLY A 35 1.58 -10.88 -13.26
C GLY A 35 0.88 -9.53 -13.03
N LEU A 36 -0.46 -9.52 -13.08
CA LEU A 36 -1.26 -8.30 -12.89
C LEU A 36 -1.15 -7.76 -11.45
N VAL A 37 -1.15 -8.66 -10.46
CA VAL A 37 -0.95 -8.30 -9.05
C VAL A 37 0.47 -7.75 -8.84
N ARG A 38 1.48 -8.34 -9.47
CA ARG A 38 2.87 -7.86 -9.40
C ARG A 38 3.00 -6.44 -9.97
N ASP A 39 2.35 -6.15 -11.09
CA ASP A 39 2.38 -4.84 -11.73
C ASP A 39 1.64 -3.74 -10.94
N SER A 40 0.67 -4.14 -10.13
CA SER A 40 0.05 -3.27 -9.13
C SER A 40 1.06 -2.85 -8.04
N SER A 41 1.97 -3.74 -7.67
CA SER A 41 2.91 -3.65 -6.52
C SER A 41 4.35 -3.33 -6.93
N ARG A 42 4.55 -2.50 -7.97
CA ARG A 42 5.90 -2.10 -8.42
C ARG A 42 6.66 -1.35 -7.33
N MET A 43 7.95 -1.67 -7.21
CA MET A 43 8.90 -0.93 -6.38
C MET A 43 8.86 0.58 -6.66
N LYS A 44 9.10 1.37 -5.62
CA LYS A 44 9.26 2.81 -5.76
C LYS A 44 10.40 3.11 -6.75
N ARG A 45 10.13 4.01 -7.70
CA ARG A 45 11.14 4.46 -8.68
C ARG A 45 12.32 5.13 -7.96
N HIS A 46 13.54 4.86 -8.40
CA HIS A 46 14.78 5.45 -7.84
C HIS A 46 14.68 6.96 -7.62
N GLN A 47 14.20 7.73 -8.61
CA GLN A 47 14.05 9.18 -8.50
C GLN A 47 13.14 9.59 -7.33
N ARG A 48 12.07 8.83 -7.12
CA ARG A 48 11.11 9.06 -6.01
C ARG A 48 11.71 8.68 -4.66
N CYS A 49 12.64 7.73 -4.62
CA CYS A 49 13.39 7.38 -3.41
C CYS A 49 14.31 8.54 -3.01
N ILE A 50 15.13 9.00 -3.96
CA ILE A 50 16.07 10.12 -3.76
C ILE A 50 15.32 11.39 -3.31
N GLU A 51 14.25 11.76 -4.03
CA GLU A 51 13.43 12.91 -3.65
C GLU A 51 12.86 12.81 -2.23
N LYS A 52 12.53 11.61 -1.76
CA LYS A 52 11.94 11.41 -0.43
C LYS A 52 13.01 11.43 0.66
N LEU A 53 14.18 10.89 0.37
CA LEU A 53 15.36 10.93 1.24
C LEU A 53 15.75 12.37 1.57
N LEU A 54 16.05 13.15 0.52
CA LEU A 54 16.50 14.54 0.65
C LEU A 54 15.48 15.42 1.36
N ARG A 55 14.17 15.18 1.14
CA ARG A 55 13.10 16.09 1.63
C ARG A 55 12.50 15.72 2.98
N SER A 56 12.59 14.47 3.39
CA SER A 56 11.79 13.99 4.53
C SER A 56 12.60 13.18 5.54
N TYR A 57 13.79 12.71 5.16
CA TYR A 57 14.57 11.81 5.99
C TYR A 57 15.97 12.31 6.32
N ASN A 58 16.33 13.54 5.92
CA ASN A 58 17.64 14.14 6.20
C ASN A 58 18.78 13.21 5.74
N ASP A 59 18.64 12.70 4.52
CA ASP A 59 19.59 11.80 3.85
C ASP A 59 19.83 10.44 4.51
N ASP A 60 18.99 10.05 5.47
CA ASP A 60 19.07 8.73 6.11
C ASP A 60 18.26 7.66 5.35
N PRO A 61 18.91 6.74 4.61
CA PRO A 61 18.24 5.70 3.83
C PRO A 61 17.52 4.66 4.70
N SER A 62 17.90 4.50 5.97
CA SER A 62 17.25 3.54 6.88
C SER A 62 15.78 3.87 7.13
N ARG A 63 15.38 5.12 6.88
CA ARG A 63 14.02 5.62 7.09
C ARG A 63 13.12 5.47 5.86
N LEU A 64 13.65 4.96 4.74
CA LEU A 64 12.91 4.78 3.49
C LEU A 64 12.18 3.42 3.46
N LEU A 65 11.08 3.34 4.21
CA LEU A 65 10.34 2.09 4.47
C LEU A 65 9.29 1.71 3.41
N ASP A 66 9.30 2.36 2.25
CA ASP A 66 8.27 2.19 1.20
C ASP A 66 8.89 2.04 -0.20
N ILE A 67 10.02 1.33 -0.28
CA ILE A 67 10.62 0.88 -1.54
C ILE A 67 9.80 -0.28 -2.10
N ALA A 68 9.72 -1.39 -1.36
CA ALA A 68 8.78 -2.48 -1.60
C ALA A 68 7.42 -2.09 -1.01
N ARG A 69 6.38 -2.05 -1.87
CA ARG A 69 5.06 -1.56 -1.43
C ARG A 69 3.91 -2.12 -2.25
N SER A 70 2.77 -2.29 -1.59
CA SER A 70 1.52 -2.75 -2.21
C SER A 70 0.31 -1.98 -1.68
N CYS A 71 -0.80 -2.05 -2.41
CA CYS A 71 -2.08 -1.49 -2.02
C CYS A 71 -3.17 -2.53 -2.30
N ILE A 72 -3.89 -2.93 -1.25
CA ILE A 72 -5.03 -3.84 -1.32
C ILE A 72 -6.30 -3.01 -1.12
N VAL A 73 -7.29 -3.26 -1.96
CA VAL A 73 -8.50 -2.45 -2.07
C VAL A 73 -9.71 -3.29 -1.68
N PHE A 74 -10.63 -2.70 -0.93
CA PHE A 74 -11.82 -3.37 -0.42
C PHE A 74 -13.07 -2.55 -0.74
N GLU A 75 -14.18 -3.23 -1.03
CA GLU A 75 -15.48 -2.57 -1.22
C GLU A 75 -16.03 -2.06 0.12
N ASP A 76 -15.81 -2.81 1.20
CA ASP A 76 -16.36 -2.56 2.53
C ASP A 76 -15.28 -2.62 3.64
N ILE A 77 -15.66 -2.12 4.82
CA ILE A 77 -14.78 -2.06 5.99
C ILE A 77 -14.55 -3.44 6.61
N ASP A 78 -15.52 -4.35 6.49
CA ASP A 78 -15.43 -5.68 7.07
C ASP A 78 -14.36 -6.53 6.38
N GLY A 79 -14.28 -6.47 5.05
CA GLY A 79 -13.23 -7.11 4.26
C GLY A 79 -11.85 -6.54 4.55
N LEU A 80 -11.75 -5.23 4.78
CA LEU A 80 -10.51 -4.58 5.21
C LEU A 80 -10.07 -5.08 6.59
N ILE A 81 -10.99 -5.13 7.56
CA ILE A 81 -10.72 -5.62 8.92
C ILE A 81 -10.32 -7.10 8.89
N ALA A 82 -11.00 -7.93 8.10
CA ALA A 82 -10.67 -9.32 7.92
C ALA A 82 -9.23 -9.49 7.39
N CYS A 83 -8.87 -8.76 6.32
CA CYS A 83 -7.51 -8.80 5.79
C CYS A 83 -6.45 -8.32 6.81
N LEU A 84 -6.75 -7.27 7.59
CA LEU A 84 -5.84 -6.80 8.64
C LEU A 84 -5.62 -7.87 9.72
N ARG A 85 -6.68 -8.59 10.12
CA ARG A 85 -6.59 -9.71 11.06
C ARG A 85 -5.77 -10.85 10.49
N ASP A 86 -6.01 -11.22 9.22
CA ASP A 86 -5.25 -12.26 8.54
C ASP A 86 -3.74 -11.93 8.55
N ILE A 87 -3.37 -10.71 8.17
CA ILE A 87 -1.97 -10.22 8.21
C ILE A 87 -1.40 -10.27 9.63
N ALA A 88 -2.17 -9.84 10.63
CA ALA A 88 -1.71 -9.82 12.02
C ALA A 88 -1.57 -11.21 12.64
N SER A 89 -2.25 -12.22 12.09
CA SER A 89 -2.19 -13.61 12.54
C SER A 89 -1.19 -14.48 11.78
N ASP A 90 -0.59 -13.96 10.70
CA ASP A 90 0.38 -14.70 9.88
C ASP A 90 1.74 -14.76 10.57
N GLU A 91 2.19 -15.96 10.93
CA GLU A 91 3.48 -16.23 11.57
C GLU A 91 4.68 -15.84 10.71
N ASN A 92 4.50 -15.73 9.39
CA ASN A 92 5.54 -15.32 8.45
C ASN A 92 5.64 -13.80 8.29
N VAL A 93 4.85 -13.04 9.05
CA VAL A 93 4.79 -11.58 8.98
C VAL A 93 5.10 -10.98 10.35
N VAL A 94 6.00 -10.00 10.36
CA VAL A 94 6.24 -9.16 11.54
C VAL A 94 5.75 -7.75 11.25
N ILE A 95 4.78 -7.28 12.02
CA ILE A 95 4.27 -5.91 11.90
C ILE A 95 5.15 -4.97 12.72
N GLU A 96 5.80 -4.02 12.04
CA GLU A 96 6.64 -2.99 12.65
C GLU A 96 5.82 -1.76 13.05
N ARG A 97 4.81 -1.41 12.24
CA ARG A 97 3.97 -0.24 12.48
C ARG A 97 2.62 -0.33 11.80
N ILE A 98 1.58 0.15 12.47
CA ILE A 98 0.27 0.42 11.88
C ILE A 98 -0.07 1.91 12.01
N LYS A 99 -0.48 2.52 10.90
CA LYS A 99 -1.06 3.88 10.85
C LYS A 99 -2.50 3.76 10.39
N ASN A 100 -3.44 3.92 11.32
CA ASN A 100 -4.87 3.93 11.01
C ASN A 100 -5.36 5.36 10.75
N ARG A 101 -5.60 5.71 9.47
CA ARG A 101 -6.11 7.04 9.07
C ARG A 101 -7.64 7.12 8.97
N TYR A 102 -8.33 6.03 9.31
CA TYR A 102 -9.79 5.99 9.48
C TYR A 102 -10.24 6.39 10.89
N ARG A 103 -9.31 6.55 11.85
CA ARG A 103 -9.70 7.00 13.19
C ARG A 103 -10.35 8.40 13.12
N PRO A 104 -11.42 8.67 13.89
CA PRO A 104 -12.09 9.96 13.89
C PRO A 104 -11.19 11.14 14.28
N ASP A 105 -10.19 10.89 15.13
CA ASP A 105 -9.19 11.86 15.59
C ASP A 105 -8.07 12.11 14.56
N TYR A 106 -8.04 11.37 13.45
CA TYR A 106 -7.06 11.59 12.38
C TYR A 106 -7.39 12.86 11.59
N GLN A 107 -6.51 13.86 11.66
CA GLN A 107 -6.61 15.10 10.92
C GLN A 107 -6.48 14.87 9.39
N SER A 108 -7.62 14.73 8.73
CA SER A 108 -7.69 14.45 7.28
C SER A 108 -7.23 15.61 6.39
N SER A 109 -7.11 16.81 6.95
CA SER A 109 -6.52 17.97 6.26
C SER A 109 -5.06 17.72 5.88
N GLU A 110 -4.35 16.85 6.60
CA GLU A 110 -2.99 16.42 6.26
C GLU A 110 -2.91 15.52 5.04
N THR A 111 -4.03 14.92 4.61
CA THR A 111 -4.08 13.98 3.48
C THR A 111 -5.08 14.41 2.41
N ALA A 112 -5.58 15.65 2.48
CA ALA A 112 -6.63 16.15 1.60
C ALA A 112 -7.86 15.21 1.56
N GLY A 113 -8.26 14.66 2.71
CA GLY A 113 -9.40 13.75 2.82
C GLY A 113 -9.09 12.28 2.55
N TYR A 114 -7.90 11.93 2.06
CA TYR A 114 -7.51 10.53 1.81
C TYR A 114 -7.34 9.74 3.12
N ARG A 115 -7.88 8.52 3.17
CA ARG A 115 -7.82 7.62 4.33
C ARG A 115 -7.49 6.19 3.91
N ASP A 116 -6.67 5.53 4.71
CA ASP A 116 -6.23 4.13 4.57
C ASP A 116 -5.77 3.58 5.92
N VAL A 117 -5.53 2.26 5.98
CA VAL A 117 -4.67 1.65 7.00
C VAL A 117 -3.34 1.35 6.35
N CYS A 118 -2.27 1.98 6.84
CA CYS A 118 -0.92 1.81 6.29
C CYS A 118 -0.07 1.01 7.28
N ILE A 119 0.45 -0.12 6.79
CA ILE A 119 1.19 -1.10 7.58
C ILE A 119 2.62 -1.13 7.07
N ASN A 120 3.58 -0.99 7.99
CA ASN A 120 4.96 -1.36 7.74
C ASN A 120 5.18 -2.74 8.35
N LEU A 121 5.63 -3.69 7.53
CA LEU A 121 5.83 -5.08 7.94
C LEU A 121 7.08 -5.68 7.31
N ARG A 122 7.56 -6.79 7.87
CA ARG A 122 8.61 -7.63 7.28
C ARG A 122 8.04 -9.01 6.99
N VAL A 123 8.55 -9.64 5.94
CA VAL A 123 8.26 -11.04 5.61
C VAL A 123 9.44 -11.87 6.09
N VAL A 124 9.18 -12.82 6.99
CA VAL A 124 10.20 -13.60 7.71
C VAL A 124 10.11 -15.09 7.38
N THR A 125 9.95 -15.41 6.09
CA THR A 125 9.96 -16.79 5.61
C THR A 125 11.40 -17.32 5.44
N ASN A 126 11.56 -18.64 5.33
CA ASN A 126 12.83 -19.26 4.96
C ASN A 126 13.38 -18.73 3.62
N GLU A 127 12.49 -18.42 2.67
CA GLU A 127 12.86 -17.81 1.40
C GLU A 127 13.42 -16.39 1.60
N ALA A 128 12.77 -15.56 2.41
CA ALA A 128 13.25 -14.21 2.72
C ALA A 128 14.62 -14.24 3.40
N MET A 129 14.82 -15.16 4.36
CA MET A 129 16.12 -15.37 5.01
C MET A 129 17.19 -15.86 4.02
N GLY A 130 16.85 -16.80 3.14
CA GLY A 130 17.77 -17.28 2.10
C GLY A 130 18.21 -16.20 1.12
N LEU A 131 17.41 -15.13 0.97
CA LEU A 131 17.71 -13.96 0.15
C LEU A 131 18.35 -12.80 0.95
N GLY A 132 18.50 -12.92 2.27
CA GLY A 132 18.96 -11.82 3.15
C GLY A 132 17.99 -10.63 3.21
N ALA A 133 16.70 -10.89 2.99
CA ALA A 133 15.64 -9.89 2.88
C ALA A 133 14.69 -9.87 4.08
N GLU A 134 14.90 -10.72 5.09
CA GLU A 134 14.05 -10.88 6.27
C GLU A 134 13.98 -9.62 7.15
N LEU A 135 14.97 -8.73 7.03
CA LEU A 135 14.99 -7.42 7.70
C LEU A 135 14.39 -6.29 6.83
N HIS A 136 14.05 -6.56 5.57
CA HIS A 136 13.52 -5.53 4.67
C HIS A 136 12.06 -5.19 5.01
N VAL A 137 11.80 -3.91 5.23
CA VAL A 137 10.45 -3.41 5.53
C VAL A 137 9.69 -3.11 4.23
N CYS A 138 8.50 -3.69 4.13
CA CYS A 138 7.52 -3.43 3.09
C CYS A 138 6.40 -2.52 3.62
N GLU A 139 5.84 -1.68 2.74
CA GLU A 139 4.63 -0.90 3.03
C GLU A 139 3.40 -1.51 2.37
N VAL A 140 2.39 -1.88 3.15
CA VAL A 140 1.08 -2.33 2.64
C VAL A 140 0.01 -1.32 3.03
N GLN A 141 -0.72 -0.81 2.04
CA GLN A 141 -1.87 0.06 2.26
C GLN A 141 -3.17 -0.73 2.07
N LEU A 142 -4.06 -0.71 3.06
CA LEU A 142 -5.42 -1.22 2.94
C LEU A 142 -6.37 -0.04 2.74
N LEU A 143 -7.13 -0.06 1.65
CA LEU A 143 -7.89 1.09 1.17
C LEU A 143 -9.32 0.70 0.82
N LEU A 144 -10.31 1.49 1.22
CA LEU A 144 -11.67 1.33 0.70
C LEU A 144 -11.78 1.91 -0.72
N LEU A 145 -12.55 1.26 -1.58
CA LEU A 145 -12.76 1.60 -2.98
C LEU A 145 -13.16 3.08 -3.17
N GLN A 146 -14.01 3.61 -2.29
CA GLN A 146 -14.43 5.02 -2.29
C GLN A 146 -13.26 6.02 -2.19
N PHE A 147 -12.12 5.64 -1.59
CA PHE A 147 -10.94 6.50 -1.46
C PHE A 147 -9.94 6.34 -2.62
N ILE A 148 -10.17 5.43 -3.55
CA ILE A 148 -9.31 5.27 -4.73
C ILE A 148 -9.35 6.48 -5.63
N GLN A 149 -10.54 7.04 -5.88
CA GLN A 149 -10.65 8.20 -6.75
C GLN A 149 -9.79 9.35 -6.22
N LEU A 150 -9.76 9.59 -4.91
CA LEU A 150 -8.86 10.58 -4.29
C LEU A 150 -7.37 10.26 -4.47
N LYS A 151 -7.02 8.97 -4.64
CA LYS A 151 -5.66 8.51 -4.94
C LYS A 151 -5.31 8.66 -6.43
N THR A 152 -6.28 8.52 -7.35
CA THR A 152 -6.05 8.46 -8.80
C THR A 152 -6.34 9.77 -9.55
N THR A 153 -7.31 10.59 -9.11
CA THR A 153 -7.79 11.79 -9.85
C THR A 153 -6.92 13.06 -9.68
N GLY A 154 -5.61 12.92 -9.50
CA GLY A 154 -4.70 14.07 -9.35
C GLY A 154 -4.79 14.78 -7.98
N SER A 155 -5.76 14.45 -7.13
CA SER A 155 -5.80 14.87 -5.72
C SER A 155 -4.54 14.40 -4.95
N HIS A 156 -4.01 13.21 -5.26
CA HIS A 156 -2.71 12.78 -4.72
C HIS A 156 -1.53 13.63 -5.22
N GLU A 157 -1.57 14.15 -6.45
CA GLU A 157 -0.55 15.09 -6.95
C GLU A 157 -0.67 16.45 -6.27
N ARG A 158 -1.91 16.96 -6.09
CA ARG A 158 -2.18 18.20 -5.35
C ARG A 158 -1.73 18.09 -3.89
N TYR A 159 -2.02 16.96 -3.24
CA TYR A 159 -1.49 16.65 -1.91
C TYR A 159 0.04 16.66 -1.90
N ARG A 160 0.69 15.99 -2.86
CA ARG A 160 2.15 16.00 -2.96
C ARG A 160 2.71 17.43 -3.12
N LYS A 161 2.07 18.26 -3.96
CA LYS A 161 2.46 19.68 -4.14
C LYS A 161 2.29 20.48 -2.85
N ALA A 162 1.12 20.41 -2.21
CA ALA A 162 0.85 21.12 -0.96
C ALA A 162 1.76 20.67 0.19
N ARG A 163 2.01 19.37 0.32
CA ARG A 163 2.96 18.84 1.32
C ARG A 163 4.39 19.29 1.04
N ASN A 164 4.82 19.28 -0.23
CA ASN A 164 6.17 19.72 -0.59
C ASN A 164 6.40 21.21 -0.27
N GLN A 165 5.35 22.04 -0.23
CA GLN A 165 5.43 23.44 0.20
C GLN A 165 5.51 23.60 1.73
N ARG A 166 5.14 22.57 2.50
CA ARG A 166 5.26 22.55 3.98
C ARG A 166 6.64 22.08 4.46
N GLY A 167 7.67 22.21 3.62
CA GLY A 167 9.03 21.80 3.97
C GLY A 167 9.46 22.46 5.29
N LYS A 168 9.94 21.62 6.21
CA LYS A 168 10.81 22.05 7.32
C LYS A 168 12.22 22.23 6.79
#